data_AF-A0A060CKW1-F1
#
_entry.id   AF-A0A060CKW1-F1
#
_cell.length_a   1.000
_cell.length_b   1.000
_cell.length_c   1.000
_cell.angle_alpha   90.00
_cell.angle_beta   90.00
_cell.angle_gamma   90.00
#
_symmetry.space_group_name_H-M   'P 1'
#
loop_
_entity.id
_entity.type
_entity.pdbx_description
1 polymer ?
#
loop_
_entity_poly.entity_id
_entity_poly.type
_entity_poly.pdbx_seq_one_letter_code
_entity_poly.pdbx_strand_id
1 'polypeptide(L)'
;MPLELGIALVMPDTSPRGEHVADDSAYDLGKGAGFYLNATQAPWSAHFRMYDYLCNELPQLIASEFNVSERCAISGHSMGGHGALIMALKTRAVSSAYRLSPY
;
A
#
# COMPACT_ATOMS: atom_id res chain seq x y z
N MET A 1 -18.77 -11.63 -1.00
CA MET A 1 -17.89 -12.71 -0.55
C MET A 1 -16.84 -12.96 -1.64
N PRO A 2 -15.54 -12.74 -1.39
CA PRO A 2 -14.48 -12.90 -2.40
C PRO A 2 -14.32 -14.35 -2.92
N LEU A 3 -14.75 -15.33 -2.10
CA LEU A 3 -14.57 -16.76 -2.37
C LEU A 3 -15.29 -17.22 -3.64
N GLU A 4 -16.39 -16.58 -4.03
CA GLU A 4 -17.18 -16.96 -5.21
C GLU A 4 -16.59 -16.45 -6.53
N LEU A 5 -15.62 -15.53 -6.48
CA LEU A 5 -15.08 -14.84 -7.66
C LEU A 5 -13.65 -15.28 -8.03
N GLY A 6 -13.02 -16.14 -7.23
CA GLY A 6 -11.63 -16.55 -7.45
C GLY A 6 -10.62 -15.40 -7.28
N ILE A 7 -10.93 -14.41 -6.44
CA ILE A 7 -10.08 -13.25 -6.19
C ILE A 7 -9.31 -13.43 -4.89
N ALA A 8 -7.98 -13.33 -4.96
CA ALA A 8 -7.13 -13.20 -3.77
C ALA A 8 -7.19 -11.75 -3.25
N LEU A 9 -7.41 -11.57 -1.94
CA LEU A 9 -7.36 -10.26 -1.29
C LEU A 9 -6.08 -10.14 -0.47
N VAL A 10 -5.39 -9.02 -0.66
CA VAL A 10 -4.14 -8.70 0.03
C VAL A 10 -4.37 -7.38 0.77
N MET A 11 -4.17 -7.39 2.09
CA MET A 11 -4.40 -6.24 2.97
C MET A 11 -3.12 -5.93 3.76
N PRO A 12 -2.18 -5.16 3.17
CA PRO A 12 -0.93 -4.81 3.85
C PRO A 12 -1.15 -3.78 4.96
N ASP A 13 -0.16 -3.67 5.86
CA ASP A 13 -0.12 -2.62 6.87
C ASP A 13 0.06 -1.23 6.21
N THR A 14 -0.20 -0.16 6.97
CA THR A 14 -0.30 1.22 6.47
C THR A 14 0.99 2.03 6.62
N SER A 15 1.99 1.50 7.32
CA SER A 15 3.30 2.10 7.55
C SER A 15 4.33 1.03 7.95
N PRO A 16 5.64 1.32 7.91
CA PRO A 16 6.63 0.52 8.62
C PRO A 16 6.32 0.45 10.13
N ARG A 17 6.77 -0.63 10.78
CA ARG A 17 6.61 -0.90 12.22
C ARG A 17 7.93 -1.29 12.86
N GLY A 18 8.05 -1.10 14.17
CA GLY A 18 9.23 -1.47 14.96
C GLY A 18 9.69 -0.37 15.92
N GLU A 19 10.46 -0.73 16.93
CA GLU A 19 10.98 0.20 17.96
C GLU A 19 11.93 1.25 17.37
N HIS A 20 12.68 0.88 16.32
CA HIS A 20 13.64 1.77 15.65
C HIS A 20 13.03 2.56 14.48
N VAL A 21 11.73 2.42 14.23
CA VAL A 21 11.02 3.18 13.19
C VAL A 21 10.53 4.49 13.79
N ALA A 22 10.88 5.60 13.13
CA ALA A 22 10.42 6.94 13.50
C ALA A 22 8.90 6.99 13.60
N ASP A 23 8.41 7.78 14.55
CA ASP A 23 6.99 7.85 14.89
C ASP A 23 6.62 9.25 15.33
N ASP A 24 5.32 9.54 15.32
CA ASP A 24 4.76 10.76 15.89
C ASP A 24 3.60 10.42 16.83
N SER A 25 3.32 11.30 17.78
CA SER A 25 2.16 11.18 18.66
C SER A 25 0.85 11.56 17.96
N ALA A 26 0.93 12.38 16.90
CA ALA A 26 -0.21 12.74 16.08
C ALA A 26 -0.69 11.54 15.27
N TYR A 27 -2.00 11.33 15.20
CA TYR A 27 -2.59 10.17 14.52
C TYR A 27 -2.38 10.18 12.99
N ASP A 28 -2.07 11.35 12.42
CA ASP A 28 -1.94 11.61 10.99
C ASP A 28 -0.48 11.72 10.52
N LEU A 29 0.49 11.33 11.36
CA LEU A 29 1.90 11.26 11.01
C LEU A 29 2.58 10.05 11.67
N GLY A 30 3.57 9.47 11.02
CA GLY A 30 4.32 8.35 11.59
C GLY A 30 3.61 7.00 11.45
N LYS A 31 3.69 6.15 12.46
CA LYS A 31 3.20 4.77 12.39
C LYS A 31 1.68 4.76 12.31
N GLY A 32 1.14 4.04 11.33
CA GLY A 32 -0.28 4.06 10.97
C GLY A 32 -0.61 5.04 9.85
N ALA A 33 0.28 5.99 9.54
CA ALA A 33 0.07 7.10 8.62
C ALA A 33 1.23 7.22 7.61
N GLY A 34 1.48 6.17 6.82
CA GLY A 34 2.59 6.14 5.86
C GLY A 34 2.36 6.88 4.54
N PHE A 35 1.13 7.31 4.25
CA PHE A 35 0.70 8.05 3.04
C PHE A 35 1.10 7.45 1.68
N TYR A 36 1.61 6.21 1.66
CA TYR A 36 1.94 5.47 0.45
C TYR A 36 2.91 6.19 -0.49
N LEU A 37 3.89 6.87 0.11
CA LEU A 37 4.96 7.59 -0.57
C LEU A 37 6.34 7.00 -0.22
N ASN A 38 7.38 7.49 -0.89
CA ASN A 38 8.76 7.31 -0.47
C ASN A 38 9.25 8.62 0.15
N ALA A 39 9.45 8.62 1.47
CA ALA A 39 9.89 9.80 2.18
C ALA A 39 11.34 10.16 1.82
N THR A 40 11.61 11.45 1.65
CA THR A 40 12.95 11.97 1.33
C THR A 40 13.63 12.63 2.52
N GLN A 41 12.85 13.05 3.52
CA GLN A 41 13.35 13.76 4.69
C GLN A 41 13.66 12.80 5.84
N ALA A 42 14.77 13.05 6.53
CA ALA A 42 15.06 12.40 7.80
C ALA A 42 14.07 12.86 8.90
N PRO A 43 13.72 12.01 9.87
CA PRO A 43 14.17 10.61 10.02
C PRO A 43 13.37 9.61 9.16
N TRP A 44 12.30 10.05 8.49
CA TRP A 44 11.33 9.20 7.79
C TRP A 44 11.92 8.40 6.62
N SER A 45 12.85 8.99 5.87
CA SER A 45 13.46 8.39 4.69
C SER A 45 14.17 7.05 4.94
N ALA A 46 14.50 6.74 6.20
CA ALA A 46 15.07 5.46 6.58
C ALA A 46 14.11 4.27 6.37
N HIS A 47 12.80 4.45 6.59
CA HIS A 47 11.84 3.34 6.61
C HIS A 47 10.53 3.62 5.85
N PHE A 48 10.13 4.88 5.67
CA PHE A 48 8.85 5.23 5.05
C PHE A 48 8.93 5.17 3.52
N ARG A 49 9.01 3.95 2.99
CA ARG A 49 9.09 3.62 1.56
C ARG A 49 7.88 2.81 1.09
N MET A 50 6.70 3.21 1.55
CA MET A 50 5.45 2.47 1.32
C MET A 50 5.05 2.43 -0.16
N TYR A 51 5.44 3.42 -0.96
CA TYR A 51 5.22 3.36 -2.41
C TYR A 51 5.99 2.21 -3.05
N ASP A 52 7.30 2.11 -2.79
CA ASP A 52 8.13 1.03 -3.33
C ASP A 52 7.68 -0.34 -2.80
N TYR A 53 7.35 -0.43 -1.52
CA TYR A 53 6.86 -1.65 -0.90
C TYR A 53 5.61 -2.17 -1.62
N LEU A 54 4.61 -1.31 -1.84
CA LEU A 54 3.34 -1.74 -2.44
C LEU A 54 3.38 -1.91 -3.95
N CYS A 55 4.22 -1.15 -4.66
CA CYS A 55 4.31 -1.24 -6.12
C CYS A 55 5.27 -2.33 -6.62
N ASN A 56 6.28 -2.69 -5.82
CA ASN A 56 7.36 -3.57 -6.26
C ASN A 56 7.54 -4.78 -5.35
N GLU A 57 7.91 -4.56 -4.08
CA GLU A 57 8.33 -5.64 -3.18
C GLU A 57 7.19 -6.62 -2.87
N LEU A 58 6.05 -6.11 -2.41
CA LEU A 58 4.92 -6.93 -2.01
C LEU A 58 4.31 -7.70 -3.19
N PRO A 59 4.05 -7.10 -4.37
CA PRO A 59 3.58 -7.86 -5.53
C PRO A 59 4.55 -8.97 -5.97
N GLN A 60 5.86 -8.71 -5.93
CA GLN A 60 6.87 -9.71 -6.26
C GLN A 60 6.87 -10.87 -5.27
N LEU A 61 6.80 -10.58 -3.96
CA LEU A 61 6.70 -11.59 -2.92
C LEU A 61 5.41 -12.43 -3.06
N ILE A 62 4.28 -11.80 -3.36
CA ILE A 62 3.02 -12.54 -3.54
C ILE A 62 3.11 -13.48 -4.74
N ALA A 63 3.69 -13.00 -5.85
CA ALA A 63 3.86 -13.81 -7.04
C ALA A 63 4.85 -14.98 -6.85
N SER A 64 5.83 -14.85 -5.94
CA SER A 64 6.77 -15.94 -5.62
C SER A 64 6.17 -16.99 -4.69
N GLU A 65 5.33 -16.58 -3.74
CA GLU A 65 4.81 -17.48 -2.70
C GLU A 65 3.42 -18.08 -3.04
N PHE A 66 2.65 -17.43 -3.91
CA PHE A 66 1.27 -17.83 -4.20
C PHE A 66 1.01 -17.96 -5.70
N ASN A 67 0.13 -18.91 -6.05
CA ASN A 67 -0.33 -19.09 -7.43
C ASN A 67 -1.40 -18.03 -7.78
N VAL A 68 -0.96 -16.80 -8.06
CA VAL A 68 -1.80 -15.69 -8.50
C VAL A 68 -1.49 -15.31 -9.94
N SER A 69 -2.49 -14.77 -10.64
CA SER A 69 -2.28 -14.23 -11.99
C SER A 69 -1.55 -12.88 -11.94
N GLU A 70 -1.00 -12.45 -13.08
CA GLU A 70 -0.42 -11.10 -13.24
C GLU A 70 -1.47 -9.98 -13.20
N ARG A 71 -2.78 -10.31 -13.23
CA ARG A 71 -3.84 -9.30 -13.13
C ARG A 71 -3.93 -8.79 -11.70
N CYS A 72 -3.64 -7.51 -11.53
CA CYS A 72 -3.74 -6.83 -10.25
C CYS A 72 -4.73 -5.65 -10.32
N ALA A 73 -5.57 -5.53 -9.31
CA ALA A 73 -6.43 -4.36 -9.08
C ALA A 73 -6.14 -3.82 -7.67
N ILE A 74 -6.24 -2.51 -7.49
CA ILE A 74 -6.00 -1.87 -6.18
C ILE A 74 -7.23 -1.11 -5.72
N SER A 75 -7.55 -1.23 -4.43
CA SER A 75 -8.57 -0.41 -3.82
C SER A 75 -8.17 -0.04 -2.40
N GLY A 76 -8.74 1.06 -1.90
CA GLY A 76 -8.50 1.48 -0.53
C GLY A 76 -9.46 2.55 -0.05
N HIS A 77 -9.46 2.77 1.26
CA HIS A 77 -10.31 3.72 1.96
C HIS A 77 -9.49 4.91 2.49
N SER A 78 -10.04 6.13 2.42
CA SER A 78 -9.39 7.35 2.95
C SER A 78 -7.95 7.52 2.44
N MET A 79 -6.93 7.52 3.31
CA MET A 79 -5.50 7.50 2.94
C MET A 79 -5.20 6.36 1.96
N GLY A 80 -5.76 5.16 2.18
CA GLY A 80 -5.62 4.01 1.29
C GLY A 80 -6.21 4.24 -0.09
N GLY A 81 -7.32 4.98 -0.17
CA GLY A 81 -7.96 5.35 -1.43
C GLY A 81 -7.12 6.38 -2.21
N HIS A 82 -6.48 7.31 -1.49
CA HIS A 82 -5.48 8.20 -2.09
C HIS A 82 -4.31 7.38 -2.66
N GLY A 83 -3.72 6.46 -1.88
CA GLY A 83 -2.64 5.59 -2.33
C GLY A 83 -3.01 4.76 -3.56
N ALA A 84 -4.20 4.15 -3.56
CA ALA A 84 -4.72 3.37 -4.68
C ALA A 84 -4.76 4.17 -5.99
N LEU A 85 -5.28 5.40 -5.95
CA LEU A 85 -5.34 6.27 -7.14
C LEU A 85 -3.95 6.74 -7.58
N ILE A 86 -3.10 7.15 -6.64
CA ILE A 86 -1.73 7.61 -6.96
C ILE A 86 -0.93 6.49 -7.62
N MET A 87 -1.00 5.26 -7.10
CA MET A 87 -0.30 4.12 -7.71
C MET A 87 -0.84 3.86 -9.10
N ALA A 88 -2.15 3.72 -9.27
CA ALA A 88 -2.74 3.42 -10.56
C ALA A 88 -2.46 4.47 -11.65
N LEU A 89 -2.31 5.75 -11.28
CA LEU A 89 -1.95 6.81 -12.22
C LEU A 89 -0.45 6.86 -12.53
N LYS A 90 0.42 6.47 -11.59
CA LYS A 90 1.88 6.54 -11.74
C LYS A 90 2.52 5.25 -12.26
N THR A 91 1.85 4.12 -12.14
CA THR A 91 2.34 2.82 -12.61
C THR A 91 1.36 2.14 -13.56
N ARG A 92 1.89 1.40 -14.53
CA ARG A 92 1.12 0.51 -15.41
C ARG A 92 0.89 -0.87 -14.78
N ALA A 93 1.44 -1.14 -13.60
CA ALA A 93 1.35 -2.44 -12.92
C ALA A 93 -0.05 -2.75 -12.38
N VAL A 94 -0.93 -1.75 -12.32
CA VAL A 94 -2.31 -1.89 -11.83
C VAL A 94 -3.27 -1.81 -13.00
N SER A 95 -4.12 -2.83 -13.16
CA SER A 95 -5.09 -2.92 -14.26
C SER A 95 -6.39 -2.17 -14.01
N SER A 96 -6.75 -1.94 -12.74
CA SER A 96 -7.90 -1.13 -12.33
C SER A 96 -7.75 -0.61 -10.90
N ALA A 97 -8.34 0.55 -10.60
CA ALA A 97 -8.25 1.17 -9.29
C ALA A 97 -9.56 1.78 -8.80
N TYR A 98 -9.85 1.60 -7.51
CA TYR A 98 -11.10 2.04 -6.90
C TYR A 98 -10.84 2.74 -5.57
N ARG A 99 -11.37 3.95 -5.39
CA ARG A 99 -11.38 4.65 -4.10
C ARG A 99 -12.69 4.39 -3.38
N LEU A 100 -12.60 3.99 -2.11
CA LEU A 100 -13.73 3.92 -1.20
C LEU A 100 -13.70 5.20 -0.33
N SER A 101 -14.75 6.02 -0.43
CA SER A 101 -14.93 7.19 0.43
C SER A 101 -15.82 6.81 1.63
N PRO A 102 -15.57 7.36 2.83
CA PRO A 102 -16.54 7.32 3.91
C PRO A 102 -17.58 8.41 3.65
N TYR A 103 -18.59 8.07 2.84
CA TYR A 103 -19.61 8.99 2.32
C TYR A 103 -19.09 10.08 1.38
#